data_AF-M2Y8Z7-F1
#
_entry.id   AF-M2Y8Z7-F1
#
_cell.length_a   1.000
_cell.length_b   1.000
_cell.length_c   1.000
_cell.angle_alpha   90.00
_cell.angle_beta   90.00
_cell.angle_gamma   90.00
#
_symmetry.space_group_name_H-M   'P 1'
#
loop_
_entity.id
_entity.type
_entity.pdbx_description
1 polymer ?
#
loop_
_entity_poly.entity_id
_entity_poly.type
_entity_poly.pdbx_seq_one_letter_code
_entity_poly.pdbx_strand_id
1 'polypeptide(L)'
;MGSEEKFGTRTGGYKGVTEPISTATPTPLDYRLSRELEEFLHNRNLYENNKEAQRREQVLAELHQLINEWVRRVSRSQGIAEEIVSETEAKLFTFGSYRLGVNPPNADIDTLCIVPRYVERNRDVFGIPSESGSVPEEENVLVNIFKSHPKIEDVVPVFDAHVPVVKFKFAGVEIDLLCARLQFSKLPERLDILDDSILRNVDDETQRSVNGVRVTDAILRLVPNVETFRTTLRAVKFWAKNRGIYSNVLGFLGGVSWAILVARICQLYPHAAANVILSRFFRVYSQWKWPNPVLLTSISPGKPSCGFKVWNPAVFPADRKHLMPVITPAYPSMNSTHNVSRTTLRIIQEEIHRGLEITDKILCQSNSSRKTISTEDTENDQTTQVEHSEETNLVKETEVMTWSKLFERTDFFSKFKNYLQINVISGTAENQRKWHGFVESKLRVLTLKLEILSHTLIYPYPVPYTRPGVQFCESFFIGLSFSLPKLPNQNGSKERKIDMSGPVSEWVNYVLSWPFRTSDMEVSVEHVKRKFLPEYVFKDENHRSRKRKSGIVYLDEIITAKERKVEDKDVTENEAKAMESVSC
;
A
#
# COMPACT_ATOMS: atom_id res chain seq x y z
N MET A 1 33.71 1.43 -20.08
CA MET A 1 32.64 2.37 -20.48
C MET A 1 31.77 1.71 -21.56
N GLY A 2 30.94 0.71 -21.24
CA GLY A 2 30.21 -0.02 -22.29
C GLY A 2 28.99 -0.86 -21.86
N SER A 3 28.55 -0.79 -20.60
CA SER A 3 27.40 -1.56 -20.09
C SER A 3 26.26 -0.71 -19.52
N GLU A 4 26.44 0.61 -19.34
CA GLU A 4 25.41 1.48 -18.76
C GLU A 4 24.33 1.92 -19.77
N GLU A 5 24.59 1.86 -21.08
CA GLU A 5 23.72 2.49 -22.10
C GLU A 5 22.61 1.64 -22.70
N LYS A 6 22.47 0.34 -22.36
CA LYS A 6 21.60 -0.58 -23.14
C LYS A 6 20.35 -1.14 -22.44
N PHE A 7 20.08 -0.78 -21.18
CA PHE A 7 18.86 -1.28 -20.53
C PHE A 7 17.65 -0.42 -20.88
N GLY A 8 16.86 -0.87 -21.87
CA GLY A 8 15.54 -0.31 -22.20
C GLY A 8 15.50 0.91 -23.13
N THR A 9 16.66 1.32 -23.67
CA THR A 9 16.81 2.30 -24.75
C THR A 9 16.63 1.62 -26.11
N ARG A 10 15.63 2.03 -26.90
CA ARG A 10 15.43 1.54 -28.27
C ARG A 10 16.29 2.33 -29.26
N THR A 11 16.44 1.80 -30.47
CA THR A 11 17.15 2.41 -31.61
C THR A 11 16.63 3.81 -32.01
N GLY A 12 15.47 4.23 -31.49
CA GLY A 12 14.88 5.57 -31.68
C GLY A 12 15.16 6.59 -30.57
N GLY A 13 16.06 6.30 -29.61
CA GLY A 13 16.55 7.28 -28.62
C GLY A 13 15.59 7.61 -27.45
N TYR A 14 14.39 7.03 -27.40
CA TYR A 14 13.44 7.19 -26.29
C TYR A 14 13.35 5.93 -25.41
N LYS A 15 12.87 6.10 -24.17
CA LYS A 15 12.64 5.01 -23.21
C LYS A 15 11.19 4.50 -23.30
N GLY A 16 10.99 3.18 -23.31
CA GLY A 16 9.66 2.56 -23.30
C GLY A 16 9.34 1.67 -24.51
N VAL A 17 8.20 0.99 -24.46
CA VAL A 17 7.75 0.05 -25.51
C VAL A 17 7.05 0.71 -26.70
N THR A 18 6.68 1.98 -26.59
CA THR A 18 6.08 2.81 -27.66
C THR A 18 6.72 4.18 -27.70
N GLU A 19 6.57 4.88 -28.82
CA GLU A 19 6.96 6.28 -28.95
C GLU A 19 6.24 7.17 -27.91
N PRO A 20 6.86 8.29 -27.49
CA PRO A 20 6.22 9.30 -26.66
C PRO A 20 4.94 9.83 -27.32
N ILE A 21 3.91 10.10 -26.52
CA ILE A 21 2.69 10.77 -27.01
C ILE A 21 2.98 12.25 -27.28
N SER A 22 3.83 12.87 -26.46
CA SER A 22 4.25 14.26 -26.65
C SER A 22 5.63 14.50 -26.08
N THR A 23 6.44 15.25 -26.82
CA THR A 23 7.77 15.73 -26.42
C THR A 23 7.76 17.22 -26.05
N ALA A 24 6.57 17.81 -25.87
CA ALA A 24 6.45 19.22 -25.48
C ALA A 24 7.13 19.47 -24.12
N THR A 25 7.85 20.59 -24.04
CA THR A 25 8.46 21.06 -22.80
C THR A 25 7.44 21.82 -21.94
N PRO A 26 7.67 21.95 -20.62
CA PRO A 26 6.70 22.58 -19.73
C PRO A 26 6.56 24.07 -20.02
N THR A 27 5.33 24.57 -19.94
CA THR A 27 5.02 26.00 -20.04
C THR A 27 5.26 26.72 -18.70
N PRO A 28 5.29 28.06 -18.66
CA PRO A 28 5.34 28.80 -17.39
C PRO A 28 4.20 28.47 -16.43
N LEU A 29 3.02 28.11 -16.96
CA LEU A 29 1.90 27.65 -16.13
C LEU A 29 2.20 26.29 -15.50
N ASP A 30 2.79 25.37 -16.27
CA ASP A 30 3.16 24.04 -15.77
C ASP A 30 4.16 24.14 -14.62
N TYR A 31 5.20 24.97 -14.77
CA TYR A 31 6.15 25.21 -13.69
C TYR A 31 5.48 25.76 -12.43
N ARG A 32 4.55 26.71 -12.57
CA ARG A 32 3.80 27.26 -11.43
C ARG A 32 2.99 26.18 -10.71
N LEU A 33 2.18 25.43 -11.46
CA LEU A 33 1.34 24.37 -10.91
C LEU A 33 2.16 23.22 -10.30
N SER A 34 3.34 22.92 -10.87
CA SER A 34 4.28 21.97 -10.31
C SER A 34 4.85 22.43 -8.96
N ARG A 35 5.18 23.72 -8.81
CA ARG A 35 5.62 24.27 -7.52
C ARG A 35 4.51 24.22 -6.47
N GLU A 36 3.29 24.60 -6.82
CA GLU A 36 2.14 24.51 -5.91
C GLU A 36 1.87 23.07 -5.45
N LEU A 37 2.01 22.10 -6.37
CA LEU A 37 1.92 20.67 -6.04
C LEU A 37 3.03 20.27 -5.07
N GLU A 38 4.27 20.65 -5.34
CA GLU A 38 5.44 20.32 -4.50
C GLU A 38 5.33 20.93 -3.11
N GLU A 39 4.96 22.21 -3.01
CA GLU A 39 4.68 22.90 -1.74
C GLU A 39 3.59 22.16 -0.94
N PHE A 40 2.50 21.75 -1.61
CA PHE A 40 1.47 20.95 -0.96
C PHE A 40 2.03 19.63 -0.40
N LEU A 41 2.85 18.92 -1.16
CA LEU A 41 3.45 17.65 -0.73
C LEU A 41 4.46 17.84 0.42
N HIS A 42 5.25 18.92 0.41
CA HIS A 42 6.11 19.30 1.54
C HIS A 42 5.30 19.59 2.80
N ASN A 43 4.21 20.36 2.69
CA ASN A 43 3.32 20.69 3.80
C ASN A 43 2.60 19.47 4.39
N ARG A 44 2.55 18.35 3.65
CA ARG A 44 2.04 17.06 4.13
C ARG A 44 3.13 16.14 4.69
N ASN A 45 4.34 16.65 4.90
CA ASN A 45 5.48 15.92 5.44
C ASN A 45 5.82 14.66 4.62
N LEU A 46 5.79 14.76 3.29
CA LEU A 46 6.07 13.65 2.37
C LEU A 46 7.52 13.63 1.84
N TYR A 47 8.33 14.58 2.30
CA TYR A 47 9.75 14.67 2.02
C TYR A 47 10.52 14.45 3.31
N GLU A 48 11.51 13.57 3.22
CA GLU A 48 12.47 13.38 4.28
C GLU A 48 13.30 14.66 4.48
N ASN A 49 13.65 14.94 5.74
CA ASN A 49 14.55 16.04 6.07
C ASN A 49 16.02 15.58 5.99
N ASN A 50 16.94 16.53 5.79
CA ASN A 50 18.37 16.23 5.60
C ASN A 50 18.99 15.49 6.81
N LYS A 51 18.51 15.75 8.03
CA LYS A 51 19.04 15.10 9.24
C LYS A 51 18.66 13.62 9.29
N GLU A 52 17.42 13.29 8.93
CA GLU A 52 16.96 11.91 8.81
C GLU A 52 17.69 11.18 7.68
N ALA A 53 17.85 11.82 6.52
CA ALA A 53 18.62 11.25 5.41
C ALA A 53 20.06 10.91 5.82
N GLN A 54 20.77 11.83 6.46
CA GLN A 54 22.12 11.60 6.98
C GLN A 54 22.16 10.45 8.01
N ARG A 55 21.17 10.39 8.91
CA ARG A 55 21.06 9.29 9.89
C ARG A 55 20.88 7.94 9.18
N ARG A 56 20.03 7.86 8.16
CA ARG A 56 19.83 6.62 7.38
C ARG A 56 21.10 6.19 6.65
N GLU A 57 21.84 7.14 6.06
CA GLU A 57 23.13 6.86 5.42
C GLU A 57 24.16 6.32 6.41
N GLN A 58 24.26 6.92 7.59
CA GLN A 58 25.14 6.43 8.66
C GLN A 58 24.76 5.02 9.10
N VAL A 59 23.46 4.78 9.35
CA VAL A 59 22.97 3.45 9.76
C VAL A 59 23.26 2.40 8.69
N LEU A 60 23.09 2.72 7.41
CA LEU A 60 23.42 1.80 6.31
C LEU A 60 24.92 1.50 6.23
N ALA A 61 25.78 2.49 6.49
CA ALA A 61 27.22 2.29 6.53
C ALA A 61 27.64 1.37 7.70
N GLU A 62 27.11 1.62 8.89
CA GLU A 62 27.35 0.76 10.08
C GLU A 62 26.81 -0.66 9.85
N LEU A 63 25.62 -0.80 9.25
CA LEU A 63 25.05 -2.10 8.90
C LEU A 63 25.91 -2.85 7.87
N HIS A 64 26.42 -2.17 6.85
CA HIS A 64 27.29 -2.81 5.85
C HIS A 64 28.59 -3.31 6.48
N GLN A 65 29.19 -2.54 7.40
CA GLN A 65 30.36 -2.98 8.15
C GLN A 65 30.07 -4.22 8.99
N LEU A 66 28.96 -4.22 9.74
CA LEU A 66 28.55 -5.37 10.56
C LEU A 66 28.34 -6.64 9.72
N ILE A 67 27.68 -6.51 8.58
CA ILE A 67 27.43 -7.61 7.65
C ILE A 67 28.74 -8.13 7.04
N ASN A 68 29.67 -7.24 6.64
CA ASN A 68 30.96 -7.66 6.11
C ASN A 68 31.79 -8.43 7.14
N GLU A 69 31.79 -7.98 8.39
CA GLU A 69 32.45 -8.69 9.49
C GLU A 69 31.82 -10.08 9.70
N TRP A 70 30.48 -10.16 9.73
CA TRP A 70 29.78 -11.44 9.81
C TRP A 70 30.15 -12.39 8.68
N VAL A 71 30.14 -11.94 7.42
CA VAL A 71 30.50 -12.80 6.28
C VAL A 71 31.93 -13.31 6.40
N ARG A 72 32.89 -12.49 6.86
CA ARG A 72 34.27 -12.94 7.09
C ARG A 72 34.37 -14.01 8.17
N ARG A 73 33.59 -13.91 9.25
CA ARG A 73 33.52 -14.96 10.30
C ARG A 73 33.00 -16.28 9.74
N VAL A 74 31.92 -16.22 8.96
CA VAL A 74 31.39 -17.40 8.25
C VAL A 74 32.43 -17.97 7.28
N SER A 75 33.16 -17.12 6.54
CA SER A 75 34.22 -17.60 5.65
C SER A 75 35.32 -18.38 6.40
N ARG A 76 35.73 -17.91 7.59
CA ARG A 76 36.73 -18.60 8.42
C ARG A 76 36.23 -19.94 8.95
N SER A 77 34.99 -20.00 9.45
CA SER A 77 34.42 -21.27 9.96
C SER A 77 34.23 -22.31 8.85
N GLN A 78 34.09 -21.87 7.60
CA GLN A 78 34.07 -22.74 6.42
C GLN A 78 35.48 -23.14 5.92
N GLY A 79 36.55 -22.78 6.63
CA GLY A 79 37.92 -23.15 6.29
C GLY A 79 38.50 -22.42 5.07
N ILE A 80 37.95 -21.25 4.72
CA ILE A 80 38.48 -20.43 3.63
C ILE A 80 39.78 -19.75 4.07
N ALA A 81 40.80 -19.77 3.21
CA ALA A 81 42.11 -19.17 3.48
C ALA A 81 42.02 -17.66 3.79
N GLU A 82 42.82 -17.18 4.74
CA GLU A 82 42.72 -15.81 5.28
C GLU A 82 42.96 -14.74 4.20
N GLU A 83 43.77 -15.02 3.18
CA GLU A 83 43.95 -14.11 2.03
C GLU A 83 42.61 -13.84 1.33
N ILE A 84 41.80 -14.88 1.12
CA ILE A 84 40.47 -14.77 0.49
C ILE A 84 39.47 -14.14 1.46
N VAL A 85 39.54 -14.46 2.75
CA VAL A 85 38.67 -13.87 3.79
C VAL A 85 38.86 -12.36 3.85
N SER A 86 40.10 -11.87 3.82
CA SER A 86 40.41 -10.44 3.88
C SER A 86 39.77 -9.64 2.73
N GLU A 87 39.65 -10.26 1.56
CA GLU A 87 39.05 -9.68 0.36
C GLU A 87 37.55 -10.02 0.21
N THR A 88 36.97 -10.79 1.14
CA THR A 88 35.56 -11.16 1.09
C THR A 88 34.71 -10.02 1.62
N GLU A 89 33.73 -9.62 0.81
CA GLU A 89 32.73 -8.61 1.15
C GLU A 89 31.35 -9.07 0.71
N ALA A 90 30.36 -8.76 1.53
CA ALA A 90 28.97 -8.75 1.12
C ALA A 90 28.65 -7.45 0.36
N LYS A 91 27.61 -7.49 -0.48
CA LYS A 91 27.09 -6.27 -1.11
C LYS A 91 25.73 -5.93 -0.52
N LEU A 92 25.62 -4.75 0.10
CA LEU A 92 24.37 -4.23 0.64
C LEU A 92 23.70 -3.32 -0.39
N PHE A 93 22.47 -3.66 -0.75
CA PHE A 93 21.62 -2.86 -1.65
C PHE A 93 20.40 -2.36 -0.91
N THR A 94 19.91 -1.19 -1.31
CA THR A 94 18.59 -0.71 -0.91
C THR A 94 17.61 -0.85 -2.06
N PHE A 95 16.33 -1.04 -1.76
CA PHE A 95 15.28 -1.04 -2.76
C PHE A 95 14.02 -0.34 -2.23
N GLY A 96 12.90 -0.51 -2.94
CA GLY A 96 11.62 -0.01 -2.48
C GLY A 96 11.57 1.52 -2.42
N SER A 97 10.83 2.05 -1.46
CA SER A 97 10.51 3.48 -1.43
C SER A 97 11.71 4.38 -1.13
N TYR A 98 12.64 3.90 -0.30
CA TYR A 98 13.88 4.60 0.04
C TYR A 98 14.79 4.73 -1.18
N ARG A 99 15.08 3.62 -1.88
CA ARG A 99 15.92 3.65 -3.09
C ARG A 99 15.31 4.46 -4.23
N LEU A 100 13.99 4.41 -4.38
CA LEU A 100 13.28 5.28 -5.34
C LEU A 100 13.37 6.77 -4.96
N GLY A 101 13.72 7.10 -3.71
CA GLY A 101 13.78 8.47 -3.19
C GLY A 101 12.40 9.08 -3.03
N VAL A 102 11.42 8.30 -2.59
CA VAL A 102 10.01 8.70 -2.33
C VAL A 102 9.50 8.21 -0.97
N ASN A 103 10.41 7.92 -0.04
CA ASN A 103 10.11 7.59 1.34
C ASN A 103 9.66 8.84 2.11
N PRO A 104 8.55 8.76 2.88
CA PRO A 104 8.26 9.78 3.88
C PRO A 104 9.20 9.64 5.09
N PRO A 105 9.22 10.65 5.98
CA PRO A 105 9.84 10.54 7.30
C PRO A 105 9.39 9.28 8.06
N ASN A 106 10.29 8.72 8.85
CA ASN A 106 10.08 7.49 9.64
C ASN A 106 9.71 6.22 8.84
N ALA A 107 9.74 6.25 7.49
CA ALA A 107 9.57 5.02 6.72
C ALA A 107 10.68 4.01 7.02
N ASP A 108 10.41 2.74 6.82
CA ASP A 108 11.39 1.67 6.81
C ASP A 108 12.44 1.82 5.69
N ILE A 109 13.55 1.09 5.82
CA ILE A 109 14.51 0.86 4.73
C ILE A 109 14.47 -0.60 4.33
N ASP A 110 14.02 -0.85 3.11
CA ASP A 110 14.14 -2.13 2.44
C ASP A 110 15.60 -2.38 2.00
N THR A 111 16.24 -3.40 2.56
CA THR A 111 17.64 -3.74 2.30
C THR A 111 17.80 -5.19 1.82
N LEU A 112 18.77 -5.42 0.95
CA LEU A 112 19.18 -6.73 0.47
C LEU A 112 20.68 -6.89 0.69
N CYS A 113 21.07 -7.88 1.47
CA CYS A 113 22.45 -8.35 1.52
C CYS A 113 22.65 -9.46 0.48
N ILE A 114 23.67 -9.29 -0.36
CA ILE A 114 24.12 -10.30 -1.30
C ILE A 114 25.41 -10.93 -0.77
N VAL A 115 25.41 -12.26 -0.69
CA VAL A 115 26.51 -13.05 -0.12
C VAL A 115 27.03 -14.11 -1.11
N PRO A 116 28.29 -14.57 -0.94
CA PRO A 116 28.86 -15.66 -1.72
C PRO A 116 28.13 -17.00 -1.57
N ARG A 117 28.38 -17.94 -2.49
CA ARG A 117 27.64 -19.20 -2.62
C ARG A 117 27.69 -20.14 -1.41
N TYR A 118 28.68 -19.99 -0.54
CA TYR A 118 28.90 -20.83 0.65
C TYR A 118 28.20 -20.31 1.90
N VAL A 119 27.68 -19.07 1.87
CA VAL A 119 26.89 -18.49 2.96
C VAL A 119 25.42 -18.87 2.74
N GLU A 120 24.87 -19.68 3.63
CA GLU A 120 23.53 -20.23 3.55
C GLU A 120 22.53 -19.40 4.35
N ARG A 121 21.36 -19.11 3.76
CA ARG A 121 20.32 -18.30 4.41
C ARG A 121 19.81 -18.98 5.70
N ASN A 122 19.37 -20.23 5.62
CA ASN A 122 18.78 -20.92 6.77
C ASN A 122 19.81 -21.09 7.90
N ARG A 123 21.01 -21.58 7.56
CA ARG A 123 22.10 -21.81 8.52
C ARG A 123 22.68 -20.51 9.08
N ASP A 124 23.23 -19.66 8.22
CA ASP A 124 24.08 -18.55 8.67
C ASP A 124 23.29 -17.28 9.01
N VAL A 125 22.08 -17.09 8.45
CA VAL A 125 21.22 -15.96 8.81
C VAL A 125 20.31 -16.32 9.97
N PHE A 126 19.55 -17.41 9.84
CA PHE A 126 18.47 -17.76 10.77
C PHE A 126 18.84 -18.79 11.84
N GLY A 127 20.02 -19.43 11.76
CA GLY A 127 20.44 -20.46 12.72
C GLY A 127 19.70 -21.79 12.56
N ILE A 128 19.03 -22.01 11.42
CA ILE A 128 18.28 -23.24 11.13
C ILE A 128 19.26 -24.25 10.51
N PRO A 129 19.40 -25.47 11.08
CA PRO A 129 20.30 -26.48 10.54
C PRO A 129 20.10 -26.72 9.05
N SER A 130 21.20 -26.83 8.30
CA SER A 130 21.15 -27.14 6.86
C SER A 130 20.57 -28.55 6.61
N GLU A 131 20.14 -28.83 5.38
CA GLU A 131 19.67 -30.17 4.97
C GLU A 131 20.72 -31.28 5.18
N SER A 132 22.01 -30.93 5.18
CA SER A 132 23.13 -31.85 5.46
C SER A 132 23.37 -32.09 6.96
N GLY A 133 22.58 -31.47 7.83
CA GLY A 133 22.72 -31.57 9.29
C GLY A 133 23.81 -30.67 9.89
N SER A 134 24.49 -29.82 9.10
CA SER A 134 25.45 -28.86 9.64
C SER A 134 24.76 -27.83 10.54
N VAL A 135 25.28 -27.69 11.76
CA VAL A 135 24.82 -26.74 12.78
C VAL A 135 25.79 -25.55 12.78
N PRO A 136 25.31 -24.31 12.67
CA PRO A 136 26.17 -23.14 12.75
C PRO A 136 26.66 -22.96 14.18
N GLU A 137 27.90 -22.48 14.34
CA GLU A 137 28.34 -21.89 15.60
C GLU A 137 27.44 -20.69 15.92
N GLU A 138 26.87 -20.63 17.13
CA GLU A 138 25.84 -19.64 17.48
C GLU A 138 26.30 -18.19 17.30
N GLU A 139 27.60 -17.93 17.49
CA GLU A 139 28.25 -16.63 17.30
C GLU A 139 28.36 -16.18 15.83
N ASN A 140 28.19 -17.13 14.90
CA ASN A 140 28.22 -16.89 13.45
C ASN A 140 26.83 -16.75 12.84
N VAL A 141 25.76 -16.84 13.63
CA VAL A 141 24.38 -16.63 13.17
C VAL A 141 24.04 -15.14 13.18
N LEU A 142 23.69 -14.57 12.02
CA LEU A 142 23.44 -13.13 11.86
C LEU A 142 22.36 -12.61 12.82
N VAL A 143 21.27 -13.36 13.01
CA VAL A 143 20.19 -12.97 13.93
C VAL A 143 20.69 -12.89 15.38
N ASN A 144 21.62 -13.75 15.80
CA ASN A 144 22.21 -13.71 17.15
C ASN A 144 23.17 -12.53 17.30
N ILE A 145 23.95 -12.23 16.26
CA ILE A 145 24.80 -11.03 16.20
C ILE A 145 23.92 -9.78 16.33
N PHE A 146 22.79 -9.72 15.64
CA PHE A 146 21.85 -8.58 15.74
C PHE A 146 21.24 -8.47 17.14
N LYS A 147 20.80 -9.57 17.74
CA LYS A 147 20.23 -9.59 19.11
C LYS A 147 21.22 -9.15 20.19
N SER A 148 22.52 -9.36 19.98
CA SER A 148 23.58 -8.98 20.92
C SER A 148 24.15 -7.58 20.68
N HIS A 149 23.81 -6.93 19.57
CA HIS A 149 24.35 -5.63 19.21
C HIS A 149 23.65 -4.48 19.96
N PRO A 150 24.38 -3.59 20.66
CA PRO A 150 23.79 -2.62 21.60
C PRO A 150 22.91 -1.53 20.94
N LYS A 151 23.04 -1.31 19.64
CA LYS A 151 22.23 -0.34 18.88
C LYS A 151 21.08 -0.98 18.08
N ILE A 152 20.93 -2.30 18.10
CA ILE A 152 19.90 -3.02 17.35
C ILE A 152 18.83 -3.48 18.33
N GLU A 153 17.59 -3.12 18.05
CA GLU A 153 16.40 -3.40 18.84
C GLU A 153 15.38 -4.18 17.99
N ASP A 154 14.39 -4.79 18.64
CA ASP A 154 13.21 -5.38 18.00
C ASP A 154 13.52 -6.37 16.87
N VAL A 155 14.51 -7.24 17.05
CA VAL A 155 14.90 -8.24 16.03
C VAL A 155 13.83 -9.32 15.88
N VAL A 156 13.14 -9.31 14.74
CA VAL A 156 12.10 -10.27 14.36
C VAL A 156 12.52 -11.02 13.09
N PRO A 157 13.04 -12.25 13.22
CA PRO A 157 13.30 -13.12 12.07
C PRO A 157 12.00 -13.75 11.54
N VAL A 158 11.79 -13.71 10.23
CA VAL A 158 10.66 -14.34 9.55
C VAL A 158 11.19 -15.19 8.39
N PHE A 159 11.44 -16.47 8.67
CA PHE A 159 12.08 -17.40 7.74
C PHE A 159 11.09 -18.15 6.84
N ASP A 160 9.83 -18.26 7.24
CA ASP A 160 8.76 -19.02 6.58
C ASP A 160 7.88 -18.15 5.65
N ALA A 161 8.23 -16.87 5.50
CA ALA A 161 7.55 -15.96 4.58
C ALA A 161 7.85 -16.30 3.12
N HIS A 162 6.98 -15.81 2.21
CA HIS A 162 7.18 -15.95 0.76
C HIS A 162 8.53 -15.41 0.26
N VAL A 163 9.04 -14.40 0.97
CA VAL A 163 10.41 -13.87 0.88
C VAL A 163 10.93 -13.77 2.31
N PRO A 164 11.89 -14.62 2.74
CA PRO A 164 12.43 -14.58 4.09
C PRO A 164 13.09 -13.23 4.41
N VAL A 165 12.84 -12.72 5.61
CA VAL A 165 13.27 -11.37 6.03
C VAL A 165 13.64 -11.33 7.51
N VAL A 166 14.63 -10.53 7.86
CA VAL A 166 14.92 -10.14 9.25
C VAL A 166 14.52 -8.68 9.42
N LYS A 167 13.54 -8.41 10.28
CA LYS A 167 13.10 -7.06 10.61
C LYS A 167 13.73 -6.62 11.91
N PHE A 168 14.23 -5.40 11.99
CA PHE A 168 14.85 -4.86 13.20
C PHE A 168 14.89 -3.34 13.15
N LYS A 169 15.21 -2.74 14.30
CA LYS A 169 15.43 -1.31 14.42
C LYS A 169 16.89 -1.05 14.74
N PHE A 170 17.62 -0.39 13.85
CA PHE A 170 19.03 -0.06 14.07
C PHE A 170 19.17 1.43 14.32
N ALA A 171 19.61 1.78 15.54
CA ALA A 171 19.83 3.15 15.99
C ALA A 171 18.60 4.03 15.69
N GLY A 172 17.40 3.49 15.95
CA GLY A 172 16.12 4.16 15.74
C GLY A 172 15.50 4.06 14.34
N VAL A 173 16.16 3.45 13.37
CA VAL A 173 15.66 3.30 11.99
C VAL A 173 15.16 1.87 11.77
N GLU A 174 13.93 1.71 11.29
CA GLU A 174 13.37 0.41 10.92
C GLU A 174 14.00 -0.12 9.62
N ILE A 175 14.48 -1.35 9.64
CA ILE A 175 15.16 -2.01 8.53
C ILE A 175 14.56 -3.39 8.32
N ASP A 176 14.19 -3.65 7.06
CA ASP A 176 13.86 -4.98 6.57
C ASP A 176 15.07 -5.50 5.78
N LEU A 177 15.72 -6.56 6.27
CA LEU A 177 16.90 -7.15 5.64
C LEU A 177 16.56 -8.50 4.99
N LEU A 178 16.65 -8.52 3.67
CA LEU A 178 16.65 -9.73 2.86
C LEU A 178 18.08 -10.25 2.67
N CYS A 179 18.23 -11.56 2.47
CA CYS A 179 19.53 -12.16 2.15
C CYS A 179 19.44 -13.03 0.89
N ALA A 180 20.30 -12.74 -0.08
CA ALA A 180 20.41 -13.49 -1.34
C ALA A 180 21.81 -14.07 -1.52
N ARG A 181 21.85 -15.37 -1.78
CA ARG A 181 23.07 -16.12 -2.03
C ARG A 181 23.26 -16.29 -3.52
N LEU A 182 24.33 -15.71 -4.08
CA LEU A 182 24.62 -15.83 -5.51
C LEU A 182 25.73 -16.86 -5.79
N GLN A 183 25.77 -17.35 -7.02
CA GLN A 183 26.70 -18.40 -7.46
C GLN A 183 28.13 -17.90 -7.73
N PHE A 184 28.68 -17.12 -6.79
CA PHE A 184 30.04 -16.61 -6.81
C PHE A 184 30.83 -17.16 -5.61
N SER A 185 32.09 -17.54 -5.83
CA SER A 185 33.04 -17.80 -4.75
C SER A 185 33.48 -16.50 -4.08
N LYS A 186 33.73 -15.46 -4.88
CA LYS A 186 33.96 -14.08 -4.46
C LYS A 186 33.06 -13.18 -5.28
N LEU A 187 32.32 -12.29 -4.63
CA LEU A 187 31.46 -11.33 -5.33
C LEU A 187 32.33 -10.33 -6.10
N PRO A 188 31.92 -9.94 -7.33
CA PRO A 188 32.65 -8.93 -8.09
C PRO A 188 32.58 -7.59 -7.38
N GLU A 189 33.65 -6.78 -7.50
CA GLU A 189 33.72 -5.43 -6.92
C GLU A 189 32.54 -4.57 -7.40
N ARG A 190 32.25 -4.66 -8.71
CA ARG A 190 31.08 -4.04 -9.36
C ARG A 190 30.12 -5.14 -9.82
N LEU A 191 29.01 -5.29 -9.09
CA LEU A 191 27.94 -6.19 -9.44
C LEU A 191 26.82 -5.42 -10.15
N ASP A 192 26.61 -5.66 -11.45
CA ASP A 192 25.41 -5.14 -12.13
C ASP A 192 24.20 -6.01 -11.77
N ILE A 193 23.37 -5.49 -10.88
CA ILE A 193 22.20 -6.21 -10.38
C ILE A 193 21.20 -6.55 -11.49
N LEU A 194 21.20 -5.82 -12.61
CA LEU A 194 20.29 -6.05 -13.74
C LEU A 194 20.77 -7.13 -14.71
N ASP A 195 22.01 -7.63 -14.62
CA ASP A 195 22.44 -8.74 -15.46
C ASP A 195 21.69 -10.02 -15.05
N ASP A 196 20.90 -10.59 -15.96
CA ASP A 196 20.17 -11.85 -15.75
C ASP A 196 21.10 -13.02 -15.38
N SER A 197 22.40 -12.95 -15.69
CA SER A 197 23.34 -14.05 -15.40
C SER A 197 23.50 -14.35 -13.90
N ILE A 198 23.22 -13.37 -13.04
CA ILE A 198 23.32 -13.52 -11.58
C ILE A 198 22.24 -14.47 -11.04
N LEU A 199 21.17 -14.70 -11.81
CA LEU A 199 20.05 -15.57 -11.44
C LEU A 199 20.25 -17.03 -11.90
N ARG A 200 21.43 -17.38 -12.39
CA ARG A 200 21.72 -18.76 -12.80
C ARG A 200 21.82 -19.68 -11.58
N ASN A 201 21.08 -20.78 -11.59
CA ASN A 201 21.08 -21.79 -10.52
C ASN A 201 20.81 -21.20 -9.12
N VAL A 202 19.98 -20.16 -9.02
CA VAL A 202 19.50 -19.64 -7.73
C VAL A 202 18.14 -20.26 -7.42
N ASP A 203 17.85 -20.45 -6.13
CA ASP A 203 16.55 -20.89 -5.66
C ASP A 203 15.48 -19.78 -5.80
N ASP A 204 14.21 -20.17 -5.74
CA ASP A 204 13.05 -19.26 -5.88
C ASP A 204 13.06 -18.12 -4.85
N GLU A 205 13.43 -18.40 -3.60
CA GLU A 205 13.45 -17.39 -2.54
C GLU A 205 14.57 -16.36 -2.76
N THR A 206 15.75 -16.82 -3.18
CA THR A 206 16.85 -15.95 -3.61
C THR A 206 16.44 -15.10 -4.81
N GLN A 207 15.81 -15.70 -5.82
CA GLN A 207 15.31 -14.96 -6.98
C GLN A 207 14.34 -13.84 -6.56
N ARG A 208 13.37 -14.16 -5.70
CA ARG A 208 12.40 -13.18 -5.18
C ARG A 208 13.07 -12.07 -4.38
N SER A 209 14.05 -12.42 -3.54
CA SER A 209 14.81 -11.46 -2.71
C SER A 209 15.59 -10.46 -3.57
N VAL A 210 16.24 -10.93 -4.63
CA VAL A 210 17.00 -10.07 -5.56
C VAL A 210 16.07 -9.21 -6.42
N ASN A 211 14.85 -9.69 -6.72
CA ASN A 211 13.95 -9.02 -7.64
C ASN A 211 13.50 -7.62 -7.17
N GLY A 212 13.39 -7.39 -5.85
CA GLY A 212 13.04 -6.07 -5.31
C GLY A 212 14.02 -4.97 -5.75
N VAL A 213 15.33 -5.25 -5.64
CA VAL A 213 16.39 -4.35 -6.09
C VAL A 213 16.39 -4.22 -7.61
N ARG A 214 16.30 -5.35 -8.33
CA ARG A 214 16.29 -5.37 -9.81
C ARG A 214 15.17 -4.52 -10.39
N VAL A 215 13.95 -4.65 -9.86
CA VAL A 215 12.81 -3.87 -10.32
C VAL A 215 12.98 -2.38 -10.03
N THR A 216 13.48 -2.05 -8.85
CA THR A 216 13.68 -0.66 -8.43
C THR A 216 14.71 0.05 -9.31
N ASP A 217 15.88 -0.56 -9.51
CA ASP A 217 16.93 -0.01 -10.36
C ASP A 217 16.50 0.04 -11.83
N ALA A 218 15.77 -0.97 -12.32
CA ALA A 218 15.21 -0.96 -13.67
C ALA A 218 14.24 0.22 -13.87
N ILE A 219 13.35 0.52 -12.93
CA ILE A 219 12.45 1.68 -13.00
C ILE A 219 13.25 2.99 -13.12
N LEU A 220 14.27 3.18 -12.26
CA LEU A 220 15.10 4.39 -12.28
C LEU A 220 15.87 4.55 -13.59
N ARG A 221 16.36 3.46 -14.19
CA ARG A 221 17.00 3.49 -15.51
C ARG A 221 15.99 3.76 -16.64
N LEU A 222 14.72 3.38 -16.48
CA LEU A 222 13.68 3.45 -17.51
C LEU A 222 12.88 4.76 -17.54
N VAL A 223 13.03 5.65 -16.54
CA VAL A 223 12.38 6.97 -16.54
C VAL A 223 13.26 8.04 -17.19
N PRO A 224 12.71 8.96 -18.02
CA PRO A 224 13.49 10.03 -18.65
C PRO A 224 14.02 11.09 -17.66
N ASN A 225 13.19 11.48 -16.69
CA ASN A 225 13.56 12.43 -15.63
C ASN A 225 13.18 11.85 -14.26
N VAL A 226 14.19 11.61 -13.42
CA VAL A 226 14.02 10.95 -12.10
C VAL A 226 13.33 11.87 -11.09
N GLU A 227 13.59 13.17 -11.13
CA GLU A 227 13.01 14.15 -10.20
C GLU A 227 11.50 14.31 -10.44
N THR A 228 11.09 14.56 -11.68
CA THR A 228 9.68 14.59 -12.09
C THR A 228 8.96 13.29 -11.71
N PHE A 229 9.60 12.15 -11.95
CA PHE A 229 9.08 10.83 -11.55
C PHE A 229 8.86 10.75 -10.04
N ARG A 230 9.84 11.16 -9.22
CA ARG A 230 9.77 11.13 -7.75
C ARG A 230 8.65 12.01 -7.21
N THR A 231 8.54 13.25 -7.66
CA THR A 231 7.49 14.19 -7.22
C THR A 231 6.11 13.67 -7.60
N THR A 232 5.95 13.16 -8.82
CA THR A 232 4.67 12.58 -9.26
C THR A 232 4.33 11.30 -8.50
N LEU A 233 5.31 10.43 -8.25
CA LEU A 233 5.08 9.20 -7.49
C LEU A 233 4.71 9.48 -6.04
N ARG A 234 5.29 10.50 -5.39
CA ARG A 234 4.84 10.98 -4.07
C ARG A 234 3.37 11.38 -4.10
N ALA A 235 2.97 12.20 -5.08
CA ALA A 235 1.59 12.61 -5.27
C ALA A 235 0.65 11.41 -5.45
N VAL A 236 0.95 10.50 -6.38
CA VAL A 236 0.11 9.33 -6.66
C VAL A 236 0.02 8.39 -5.45
N LYS A 237 1.12 8.15 -4.72
CA LYS A 237 1.09 7.32 -3.50
C LYS A 237 0.22 7.97 -2.41
N PHE A 238 0.35 9.29 -2.21
CA PHE A 238 -0.45 10.01 -1.23
C PHE A 238 -1.94 10.02 -1.60
N TRP A 239 -2.25 10.29 -2.87
CA TRP A 239 -3.59 10.17 -3.42
C TRP A 239 -4.16 8.77 -3.20
N ALA A 240 -3.48 7.72 -3.64
CA ALA A 240 -3.97 6.35 -3.54
C ALA A 240 -4.23 5.92 -2.09
N LYS A 241 -3.36 6.33 -1.14
CA LYS A 241 -3.58 6.11 0.30
C LYS A 241 -4.83 6.84 0.80
N ASN A 242 -4.96 8.14 0.52
CA ASN A 242 -6.11 8.93 0.97
C ASN A 242 -7.42 8.47 0.33
N ARG A 243 -7.38 7.92 -0.89
CA ARG A 243 -8.54 7.37 -1.59
C ARG A 243 -8.86 5.91 -1.22
N GLY A 244 -8.06 5.27 -0.36
CA GLY A 244 -8.32 3.91 0.11
C GLY A 244 -8.09 2.84 -0.95
N ILE A 245 -7.16 3.07 -1.88
CA ILE A 245 -6.83 2.14 -3.00
C ILE A 245 -5.34 1.75 -3.00
N TYR A 246 -4.69 1.78 -1.84
CA TYR A 246 -3.29 1.39 -1.63
C TYR A 246 -3.22 0.16 -0.70
N SER A 247 -3.27 -1.05 -1.27
CA SER A 247 -3.02 -2.32 -0.55
C SER A 247 -3.01 -3.49 -1.54
N ASN A 248 -1.85 -4.09 -1.80
CA ASN A 248 -1.76 -5.28 -2.66
C ASN A 248 -2.47 -6.50 -2.05
N VAL A 249 -2.43 -6.63 -0.72
CA VAL A 249 -3.02 -7.76 0.02
C VAL A 249 -4.53 -7.82 -0.19
N LEU A 250 -5.19 -6.66 -0.18
CA LEU A 250 -6.64 -6.53 -0.39
C LEU A 250 -7.06 -6.41 -1.87
N GLY A 251 -6.14 -6.63 -2.79
CA GLY A 251 -6.43 -6.59 -4.24
C GLY A 251 -6.43 -5.18 -4.84
N PHE A 252 -5.94 -4.17 -4.14
CA PHE A 252 -5.58 -2.88 -4.74
C PHE A 252 -4.11 -2.89 -5.17
N LEU A 253 -3.52 -1.71 -5.44
CA LEU A 253 -2.16 -1.59 -5.92
C LEU A 253 -1.19 -1.34 -4.76
N GLY A 254 -0.03 -2.01 -4.82
CA GLY A 254 1.11 -1.75 -3.94
C GLY A 254 2.05 -0.66 -4.49
N GLY A 255 3.08 -0.32 -3.71
CA GLY A 255 4.03 0.76 -4.05
C GLY A 255 4.73 0.57 -5.40
N VAL A 256 5.17 -0.65 -5.71
CA VAL A 256 5.85 -0.95 -6.98
C VAL A 256 4.91 -0.83 -8.18
N SER A 257 3.64 -1.22 -8.05
CA SER A 257 2.65 -1.10 -9.12
C SER A 257 2.39 0.37 -9.44
N TRP A 258 2.22 1.22 -8.43
CA TRP A 258 2.10 2.66 -8.62
C TRP A 258 3.36 3.28 -9.24
N ALA A 259 4.55 2.84 -8.83
CA ALA A 259 5.81 3.29 -9.43
C ALA A 259 5.89 2.94 -10.92
N ILE A 260 5.51 1.73 -11.31
CA ILE A 260 5.48 1.30 -12.72
C ILE A 260 4.46 2.13 -13.52
N LEU A 261 3.26 2.35 -12.98
CA LEU A 261 2.25 3.17 -13.66
C LEU A 261 2.74 4.62 -13.88
N VAL A 262 3.33 5.25 -12.87
CA VAL A 262 3.89 6.61 -13.01
C VAL A 262 5.06 6.64 -13.99
N ALA A 263 5.99 5.68 -13.88
CA ALA A 263 7.13 5.57 -14.78
C ALA A 263 6.70 5.45 -16.26
N ARG A 264 5.60 4.74 -16.53
CA ARG A 264 5.07 4.61 -17.88
C ARG A 264 4.60 5.96 -18.43
N ILE A 265 3.96 6.79 -17.61
CA ILE A 265 3.54 8.13 -18.04
C ILE A 265 4.76 9.03 -18.29
N CYS A 266 5.80 8.94 -17.44
CA CYS A 266 7.06 9.63 -17.68
C CYS A 266 7.69 9.25 -19.04
N GLN A 267 7.60 7.98 -19.46
CA GLN A 267 8.06 7.54 -20.78
C GLN A 267 7.24 8.15 -21.94
N LEU A 268 5.93 8.31 -21.74
CA LEU A 268 5.03 8.86 -22.75
C LEU A 268 5.14 10.39 -22.88
N TYR A 269 5.65 11.07 -21.86
CA TYR A 269 5.81 12.52 -21.79
C TYR A 269 7.20 12.90 -21.21
N PRO A 270 8.30 12.61 -21.93
CA PRO A 270 9.66 12.62 -21.37
C PRO A 270 10.16 13.97 -20.86
N HIS A 271 9.58 15.08 -21.33
CA HIS A 271 10.00 16.44 -20.96
C HIS A 271 8.96 17.18 -20.10
N ALA A 272 7.85 16.54 -19.74
CA ALA A 272 6.79 17.20 -19.00
C ALA A 272 7.14 17.40 -17.51
N ALA A 273 6.56 18.44 -16.90
CA ALA A 273 6.67 18.71 -15.47
C ALA A 273 5.72 17.83 -14.64
N ALA A 274 5.92 17.77 -13.32
CA ALA A 274 5.20 16.84 -12.45
C ALA A 274 3.68 17.04 -12.45
N ASN A 275 3.18 18.29 -12.54
CA ASN A 275 1.74 18.56 -12.64
C ASN A 275 1.13 17.94 -13.91
N VAL A 276 1.86 18.02 -15.04
CA VAL A 276 1.44 17.46 -16.32
C VAL A 276 1.48 15.94 -16.27
N ILE A 277 2.55 15.32 -15.75
CA ILE A 277 2.61 13.86 -15.58
C ILE A 277 1.44 13.39 -14.70
N LEU A 278 1.13 14.08 -13.60
CA LEU A 278 0.00 13.73 -12.73
C LEU A 278 -1.36 13.83 -13.44
N SER A 279 -1.60 14.89 -14.21
CA SER A 279 -2.83 15.01 -15.02
C SER A 279 -2.90 13.92 -16.10
N ARG A 280 -1.80 13.70 -16.83
CA ARG A 280 -1.72 12.67 -17.88
C ARG A 280 -1.85 11.26 -17.33
N PHE A 281 -1.42 11.02 -16.10
CA PHE A 281 -1.64 9.76 -15.40
C PHE A 281 -3.13 9.43 -15.31
N PHE A 282 -3.95 10.34 -14.82
CA PHE A 282 -5.39 10.11 -14.74
C PHE A 282 -6.05 9.99 -16.12
N ARG A 283 -5.64 10.84 -17.08
CA ARG A 283 -6.18 10.82 -18.44
C ARG A 283 -5.88 9.54 -19.19
N VAL A 284 -4.64 9.05 -19.12
CA VAL A 284 -4.21 7.84 -19.81
C VAL A 284 -4.87 6.61 -19.18
N TYR A 285 -4.88 6.52 -17.85
CA TYR A 285 -5.40 5.33 -17.17
C TYR A 285 -6.93 5.28 -17.08
N SER A 286 -7.65 6.41 -17.22
CA SER A 286 -9.11 6.38 -17.39
C SER A 286 -9.52 5.79 -18.74
N GLN A 287 -8.69 5.98 -19.77
CA GLN A 287 -8.92 5.49 -21.14
C GLN A 287 -8.23 4.17 -21.43
N TRP A 288 -7.44 3.64 -20.49
CA TRP A 288 -6.67 2.43 -20.70
C TRP A 288 -7.59 1.21 -20.86
N LYS A 289 -7.41 0.50 -21.98
CA LYS A 289 -8.22 -0.68 -22.32
C LYS A 289 -7.71 -1.92 -21.57
N TRP A 290 -8.08 -2.06 -20.30
CA TRP A 290 -7.81 -3.28 -19.54
C TRP A 290 -8.47 -4.51 -20.20
N PRO A 291 -7.82 -5.70 -20.23
CA PRO A 291 -6.61 -6.08 -19.49
C PRO A 291 -5.30 -5.92 -20.28
N ASN A 292 -5.19 -4.98 -21.24
CA ASN A 292 -3.91 -4.74 -21.91
C ASN A 292 -2.81 -4.40 -20.88
N PRO A 293 -1.63 -5.03 -20.94
CA PRO A 293 -0.63 -4.89 -19.89
C PRO A 293 0.11 -3.56 -19.97
N VAL A 294 0.45 -3.00 -18.81
CA VAL A 294 1.38 -1.87 -18.70
C VAL A 294 2.80 -2.42 -18.66
N LEU A 295 3.61 -2.05 -19.67
CA LEU A 295 5.01 -2.45 -19.82
C LEU A 295 5.92 -1.22 -19.85
N LEU A 296 7.03 -1.24 -19.10
CA LEU A 296 8.08 -0.20 -19.21
C LEU A 296 9.17 -0.56 -20.22
N THR A 297 9.33 -1.84 -20.52
CA THR A 297 10.29 -2.39 -21.48
C THR A 297 9.72 -3.68 -22.05
N SER A 298 10.30 -4.17 -23.15
CA SER A 298 9.94 -5.46 -23.72
C SER A 298 10.26 -6.57 -22.71
N ILE A 299 9.37 -7.55 -22.60
CA ILE A 299 9.56 -8.70 -21.70
C ILE A 299 10.73 -9.54 -22.25
N SER A 300 11.77 -9.68 -21.45
CA SER A 300 12.88 -10.58 -21.74
C SER A 300 12.50 -12.02 -21.36
N PRO A 301 12.74 -13.02 -22.23
CA PRO A 301 12.63 -14.43 -21.83
C PRO A 301 13.71 -14.85 -20.82
N GLY A 302 14.68 -13.98 -20.54
CA GLY A 302 15.85 -14.25 -19.73
C GLY A 302 16.89 -15.10 -20.46
N LYS A 303 17.95 -15.46 -19.73
CA LYS A 303 18.95 -16.41 -20.23
C LYS A 303 18.38 -17.83 -20.11
N PRO A 304 18.61 -18.73 -21.10
CA PRO A 304 18.11 -20.11 -21.05
C PRO A 304 18.49 -20.88 -19.77
N SER A 305 19.60 -20.49 -19.14
CA SER A 305 20.12 -21.11 -17.91
C SER A 305 19.43 -20.68 -16.60
N CYS A 306 18.48 -19.75 -16.63
CA CYS A 306 17.78 -19.27 -15.41
C CYS A 306 16.45 -19.98 -15.18
N GLY A 307 15.68 -20.28 -16.23
CA GLY A 307 14.49 -21.15 -16.16
C GLY A 307 13.26 -20.62 -15.40
N PHE A 308 13.26 -19.39 -14.88
CA PHE A 308 12.12 -18.85 -14.13
C PHE A 308 10.89 -18.57 -15.00
N LYS A 309 9.70 -18.78 -14.43
CA LYS A 309 8.43 -18.44 -15.07
C LYS A 309 8.35 -16.92 -15.32
N VAL A 310 8.14 -16.55 -16.58
CA VAL A 310 7.88 -15.17 -17.00
C VAL A 310 6.40 -15.00 -17.29
N TRP A 311 5.81 -13.85 -16.91
CA TRP A 311 4.42 -13.54 -17.20
C TRP A 311 4.16 -13.60 -18.71
N ASN A 312 3.24 -14.48 -19.11
CA ASN A 312 2.90 -14.69 -20.51
C ASN A 312 1.47 -15.23 -20.64
N PRO A 313 0.47 -14.38 -20.96
CA PRO A 313 -0.92 -14.80 -21.09
C PRO A 313 -1.17 -15.73 -22.31
N ALA A 314 -0.31 -15.70 -23.34
CA ALA A 314 -0.45 -16.64 -24.46
C ALA A 314 -0.17 -18.09 -24.00
N VAL A 315 0.81 -18.26 -23.12
CA VAL A 315 1.25 -19.57 -22.63
C VAL A 315 0.49 -20.01 -21.38
N PHE A 316 0.33 -19.14 -20.39
CA PHE A 316 -0.20 -19.50 -19.07
C PHE A 316 -1.68 -19.10 -18.89
N PRO A 317 -2.61 -20.06 -18.70
CA PRO A 317 -4.03 -19.76 -18.48
C PRO A 317 -4.33 -18.91 -17.25
N ALA A 318 -3.51 -19.02 -16.19
CA ALA A 318 -3.63 -18.19 -14.99
C ALA A 318 -3.38 -16.71 -15.33
N ASP A 319 -2.37 -16.43 -16.15
CA ASP A 319 -1.97 -15.08 -16.53
C ASP A 319 -3.03 -14.40 -17.41
N ARG A 320 -3.81 -15.17 -18.18
CA ARG A 320 -4.97 -14.67 -18.97
C ARG A 320 -6.10 -14.13 -18.12
N LYS A 321 -6.21 -14.56 -16.86
CA LYS A 321 -7.28 -14.14 -15.94
C LYS A 321 -6.97 -12.80 -15.27
N HIS A 322 -5.76 -12.27 -15.41
CA HIS A 322 -5.37 -11.00 -14.81
C HIS A 322 -6.17 -9.83 -15.40
N LEU A 323 -6.79 -9.03 -14.53
CA LEU A 323 -7.72 -7.98 -14.94
C LEU A 323 -7.02 -6.64 -15.22
N MET A 324 -5.95 -6.33 -14.49
CA MET A 324 -5.22 -5.07 -14.60
C MET A 324 -3.70 -5.29 -14.61
N PRO A 325 -3.11 -5.93 -15.64
CA PRO A 325 -1.73 -6.39 -15.56
C PRO A 325 -0.73 -5.22 -15.56
N VAL A 326 0.09 -5.12 -14.51
CA VAL A 326 1.18 -4.14 -14.38
C VAL A 326 2.49 -4.91 -14.19
N ILE A 327 3.30 -4.96 -15.23
CA ILE A 327 4.38 -5.95 -15.35
C ILE A 327 5.71 -5.37 -14.90
N THR A 328 6.42 -6.12 -14.05
CA THR A 328 7.75 -5.73 -13.57
C THR A 328 8.78 -5.74 -14.71
N PRO A 329 9.64 -4.72 -14.82
CA PRO A 329 10.54 -4.55 -15.96
C PRO A 329 11.77 -5.46 -15.96
N ALA A 330 12.17 -5.99 -14.81
CA ALA A 330 13.32 -6.87 -14.69
C ALA A 330 12.92 -8.34 -14.86
N TYR A 331 13.79 -9.14 -15.48
CA TYR A 331 13.61 -10.60 -15.55
C TYR A 331 13.78 -11.24 -14.15
N PRO A 332 12.94 -12.25 -13.81
CA PRO A 332 11.73 -12.66 -14.53
C PRO A 332 10.58 -11.67 -14.35
N SER A 333 10.02 -11.19 -15.47
CA SER A 333 8.89 -10.25 -15.44
C SER A 333 7.65 -10.93 -14.86
N MET A 334 7.01 -10.29 -13.89
CA MET A 334 5.83 -10.79 -13.19
C MET A 334 4.72 -9.73 -13.16
N ASN A 335 3.48 -10.17 -12.99
CA ASN A 335 2.36 -9.26 -12.76
C ASN A 335 2.33 -8.79 -11.30
N SER A 336 2.61 -7.50 -11.06
CA SER A 336 2.59 -6.90 -9.72
C SER A 336 1.19 -6.70 -9.15
N THR A 337 0.15 -6.83 -9.96
CA THR A 337 -1.27 -6.58 -9.63
C THR A 337 -2.14 -7.83 -9.81
N HIS A 338 -1.57 -9.02 -9.59
CA HIS A 338 -2.27 -10.30 -9.74
C HIS A 338 -3.45 -10.48 -8.76
N ASN A 339 -3.48 -9.72 -7.66
CA ASN A 339 -4.56 -9.77 -6.66
C ASN A 339 -5.79 -8.92 -7.03
N VAL A 340 -5.72 -8.09 -8.09
CA VAL A 340 -6.84 -7.24 -8.50
C VAL A 340 -8.05 -8.08 -8.90
N SER A 341 -9.20 -7.83 -8.26
CA SER A 341 -10.50 -8.43 -8.59
C SER A 341 -11.37 -7.47 -9.42
N ARG A 342 -12.56 -7.89 -9.87
CA ARG A 342 -13.43 -6.97 -10.64
C ARG A 342 -13.92 -5.85 -9.75
N THR A 343 -14.17 -6.15 -8.47
CA THR A 343 -14.52 -5.14 -7.45
C THR A 343 -13.43 -4.09 -7.33
N THR A 344 -12.18 -4.49 -7.07
CA THR A 344 -11.12 -3.51 -6.82
C THR A 344 -10.73 -2.77 -8.09
N LEU A 345 -10.73 -3.42 -9.25
CA LEU A 345 -10.57 -2.76 -10.55
C LEU A 345 -11.60 -1.65 -10.77
N ARG A 346 -12.88 -1.93 -10.52
CA ARG A 346 -13.96 -0.94 -10.63
C ARG A 346 -13.69 0.27 -9.73
N ILE A 347 -13.35 0.04 -8.45
CA ILE A 347 -13.07 1.11 -7.49
C ILE A 347 -11.84 1.93 -7.93
N ILE A 348 -10.78 1.28 -8.40
CA ILE A 348 -9.59 1.96 -8.95
C ILE A 348 -9.99 2.84 -10.14
N GLN A 349 -10.81 2.32 -11.07
CA GLN A 349 -11.28 3.07 -12.22
C GLN A 349 -12.13 4.28 -11.80
N GLU A 350 -13.07 4.11 -10.87
CA GLU A 350 -13.88 5.21 -10.33
C GLU A 350 -13.00 6.34 -9.75
N GLU A 351 -11.97 5.99 -8.96
CA GLU A 351 -11.06 6.96 -8.37
C GLU A 351 -10.13 7.60 -9.40
N ILE A 352 -9.69 6.88 -10.43
CA ILE A 352 -8.93 7.45 -11.57
C ILE A 352 -9.79 8.45 -12.34
N HIS A 353 -11.06 8.15 -12.58
CA HIS A 353 -11.99 9.10 -13.24
C HIS A 353 -12.21 10.35 -12.38
N ARG A 354 -12.40 10.19 -11.06
CA ARG A 354 -12.45 11.32 -10.13
C ARG A 354 -11.17 12.18 -10.21
N GLY A 355 -10.00 11.54 -10.23
CA GLY A 355 -8.73 12.24 -10.37
C GLY A 355 -8.62 13.02 -11.68
N LEU A 356 -9.13 12.44 -12.78
CA LEU A 356 -9.18 13.11 -14.07
C LEU A 356 -10.07 14.36 -14.02
N GLU A 357 -11.29 14.26 -13.50
CA GLU A 357 -12.22 15.39 -13.43
C GLU A 357 -11.64 16.56 -12.62
N ILE A 358 -10.96 16.27 -11.51
CA ILE A 358 -10.34 17.29 -10.66
C ILE A 358 -9.14 17.93 -11.36
N THR A 359 -8.25 17.12 -11.93
CA THR A 359 -7.05 17.64 -12.61
C THR A 359 -7.38 18.43 -13.88
N ASP A 360 -8.37 18.00 -14.66
CA ASP A 360 -8.87 18.75 -15.81
C ASP A 360 -9.44 20.11 -15.37
N LYS A 361 -10.20 20.18 -14.27
CA LYS A 361 -10.72 21.45 -13.73
C LYS A 361 -9.60 22.39 -13.25
N ILE A 362 -8.58 21.89 -12.55
CA ILE A 362 -7.42 22.69 -12.12
C ILE A 362 -6.73 23.34 -13.32
N LEU A 363 -6.51 22.57 -14.39
CA LEU A 363 -5.88 23.06 -15.62
C LEU A 363 -6.76 24.08 -16.36
N CYS A 364 -8.07 23.83 -16.47
CA CYS A 364 -9.01 24.74 -17.12
C CYS A 364 -9.13 26.08 -16.37
N GLN A 365 -9.28 26.04 -15.04
CA GLN A 365 -9.39 27.25 -14.20
C GLN A 365 -8.15 28.14 -14.34
N SER A 366 -6.96 27.53 -14.32
CA SER A 366 -5.69 28.25 -14.42
C SER A 366 -5.43 28.87 -15.80
N ASN A 367 -6.03 28.30 -16.86
CA ASN A 367 -5.99 28.87 -18.20
C ASN A 367 -6.97 30.05 -18.37
N SER A 368 -8.14 30.00 -17.73
CA SER A 368 -9.14 31.08 -17.79
C SER A 368 -8.71 32.35 -17.05
N SER A 369 -8.04 32.23 -15.89
CA SER A 369 -7.47 33.38 -15.16
C SER A 369 -6.42 34.16 -15.96
N ARG A 370 -5.88 33.58 -17.05
CA ARG A 370 -4.95 34.25 -17.96
C ARG A 370 -5.66 35.17 -18.96
N LYS A 371 -6.91 34.86 -19.35
CA LYS A 371 -7.66 35.66 -20.33
C LYS A 371 -8.20 36.97 -19.75
N THR A 372 -8.51 37.01 -18.45
CA THR A 372 -8.99 38.23 -17.76
C THR A 372 -7.86 39.22 -17.46
N ILE A 373 -6.62 38.76 -17.29
CA ILE A 373 -5.46 39.63 -17.02
C ILE A 373 -4.87 40.20 -18.32
N SER A 374 -5.08 39.56 -19.47
CA SER A 374 -4.58 40.05 -20.76
C SER A 374 -5.47 41.08 -21.47
N THR A 375 -6.58 41.52 -20.86
CA THR A 375 -7.52 42.49 -21.44
C THR A 375 -7.56 43.85 -20.73
N GLU A 376 -6.71 44.09 -19.73
CA GLU A 376 -6.64 45.41 -19.04
C GLU A 376 -5.59 46.37 -19.62
N ASP A 377 -4.81 45.96 -20.62
CA ASP A 377 -3.83 46.82 -21.31
C ASP A 377 -4.24 47.12 -22.76
N THR A 378 -5.44 47.65 -22.98
CA THR A 378 -5.72 48.54 -24.13
C THR A 378 -7.05 49.28 -23.94
N GLU A 379 -6.99 50.58 -24.21
CA GLU A 379 -8.11 51.54 -24.37
C GLU A 379 -8.56 52.33 -23.13
N ASN A 380 -7.95 53.51 -23.05
CA ASN A 380 -8.48 54.70 -22.40
C ASN A 380 -9.42 55.41 -23.38
N ASP A 381 -10.47 56.00 -22.82
CA ASP A 381 -11.25 57.16 -23.32
C ASP A 381 -12.42 56.92 -24.31
N GLN A 382 -13.65 56.84 -23.78
CA GLN A 382 -14.64 57.94 -23.90
C GLN A 382 -15.96 57.65 -23.16
N THR A 383 -16.58 58.75 -22.75
CA THR A 383 -17.65 58.92 -21.77
C THR A 383 -19.04 58.79 -22.39
N THR A 384 -19.93 57.96 -21.85
CA THR A 384 -21.40 58.22 -21.91
C THR A 384 -22.20 57.47 -20.84
N GLN A 385 -23.33 58.08 -20.48
CA GLN A 385 -24.16 57.87 -19.30
C GLN A 385 -25.08 56.63 -19.34
N VAL A 386 -25.25 56.04 -18.16
CA VAL A 386 -26.45 55.45 -17.52
C VAL A 386 -27.56 54.87 -18.42
N GLU A 387 -27.81 53.56 -18.24
CA GLU A 387 -29.18 53.02 -18.16
C GLU A 387 -29.23 51.77 -17.25
N HIS A 388 -30.28 51.72 -16.43
CA HIS A 388 -30.62 50.64 -15.50
C HIS A 388 -31.04 49.37 -16.25
N SER A 389 -30.44 48.23 -15.92
CA SER A 389 -31.13 46.95 -15.95
C SER A 389 -30.69 46.08 -14.77
N GLU A 390 -31.66 45.76 -13.92
CA GLU A 390 -31.55 44.77 -12.87
C GLU A 390 -31.43 43.38 -13.50
N GLU A 391 -30.20 42.87 -13.66
CA GLU A 391 -29.98 41.44 -13.88
C GLU A 391 -29.43 40.80 -12.60
N THR A 392 -30.28 40.00 -11.98
CA THR A 392 -29.98 39.10 -10.87
C THR A 392 -28.87 38.13 -11.24
N ASN A 393 -27.62 38.50 -10.98
CA ASN A 393 -26.49 37.58 -11.01
C ASN A 393 -26.50 36.72 -9.74
N LEU A 394 -27.24 35.61 -9.81
CA LEU A 394 -26.94 34.40 -9.03
C LEU A 394 -25.57 33.88 -9.49
N VAL A 395 -24.50 34.48 -8.97
CA VAL A 395 -23.16 33.90 -9.05
C VAL A 395 -23.21 32.58 -8.30
N LYS A 396 -23.38 31.47 -9.03
CA LYS A 396 -23.00 30.16 -8.52
C LYS A 396 -21.51 30.26 -8.20
N GLU A 397 -21.15 30.36 -6.92
CA GLU A 397 -19.78 30.19 -6.45
C GLU A 397 -19.23 28.91 -7.09
N THR A 398 -18.43 29.07 -8.12
CA THR A 398 -17.87 27.94 -8.85
C THR A 398 -16.72 27.46 -7.97
N GLU A 399 -16.92 26.34 -7.29
CA GLU A 399 -15.93 25.75 -6.37
C GLU A 399 -14.55 25.69 -7.05
N VAL A 400 -13.60 26.46 -6.52
CA VAL A 400 -12.21 26.48 -7.02
C VAL A 400 -11.59 25.12 -6.72
N MET A 401 -11.14 24.43 -7.77
CA MET A 401 -10.52 23.12 -7.65
C MET A 401 -9.04 23.32 -7.37
N THR A 402 -8.56 22.67 -6.30
CA THR A 402 -7.16 22.79 -5.86
C THR A 402 -6.52 21.41 -5.73
N TRP A 403 -5.19 21.36 -5.62
CA TRP A 403 -4.48 20.12 -5.28
C TRP A 403 -5.03 19.48 -4.01
N SER A 404 -5.44 20.27 -3.02
CA SER A 404 -6.06 19.74 -1.80
C SER A 404 -7.29 18.88 -2.09
N LYS A 405 -8.13 19.27 -3.06
CA LYS A 405 -9.33 18.52 -3.45
C LYS A 405 -9.01 17.14 -4.03
N LEU A 406 -7.93 17.06 -4.82
CA LEU A 406 -7.45 15.79 -5.39
C LEU A 406 -7.08 14.81 -4.28
N PHE A 407 -6.37 15.30 -3.25
CA PHE A 407 -5.83 14.50 -2.16
C PHE A 407 -6.74 14.37 -0.94
N GLU A 408 -7.99 14.84 -0.98
CA GLU A 408 -8.95 14.63 0.12
C GLU A 408 -9.10 13.14 0.46
N ARG A 409 -9.13 12.84 1.76
CA ARG A 409 -9.44 11.49 2.25
C ARG A 409 -10.81 11.05 1.74
N THR A 410 -10.94 9.75 1.50
CA THR A 410 -12.22 9.13 1.12
C THR A 410 -13.24 9.29 2.23
N ASP A 411 -14.48 9.52 1.85
CA ASP A 411 -15.63 9.71 2.74
C ASP A 411 -16.24 8.34 3.15
N PHE A 412 -15.40 7.30 3.25
CA PHE A 412 -15.77 5.89 3.28
C PHE A 412 -16.84 5.57 4.33
N PHE A 413 -16.71 6.05 5.57
CA PHE A 413 -17.65 5.77 6.66
C PHE A 413 -18.94 6.61 6.59
N SER A 414 -19.00 7.58 5.68
CA SER A 414 -20.19 8.36 5.39
C SER A 414 -20.89 7.94 4.08
N LYS A 415 -20.14 7.33 3.15
CA LYS A 415 -20.56 6.98 1.79
C LYS A 415 -21.60 5.86 1.71
N PHE A 416 -21.52 4.85 2.60
CA PHE A 416 -22.37 3.66 2.51
C PHE A 416 -23.40 3.60 3.64
N LYS A 417 -24.52 2.91 3.40
CA LYS A 417 -25.57 2.72 4.43
C LYS A 417 -25.28 1.52 5.34
N ASN A 418 -24.52 0.55 4.84
CA ASN A 418 -24.28 -0.74 5.45
C ASN A 418 -22.78 -1.06 5.37
N TYR A 419 -22.25 -1.70 6.41
CA TYR A 419 -20.86 -2.11 6.53
C TYR A 419 -20.80 -3.53 7.08
N LEU A 420 -19.75 -4.26 6.71
CA LEU A 420 -19.27 -5.40 7.49
C LEU A 420 -18.08 -4.92 8.32
N GLN A 421 -18.13 -5.17 9.63
CA GLN A 421 -17.02 -4.98 10.54
C GLN A 421 -16.43 -6.35 10.86
N ILE A 422 -15.13 -6.51 10.63
CA ILE A 422 -14.39 -7.74 10.91
C ILE A 422 -13.46 -7.46 12.07
N ASN A 423 -13.72 -8.05 13.24
CA ASN A 423 -12.88 -7.88 14.42
C ASN A 423 -11.87 -9.02 14.52
N VAL A 424 -10.61 -8.67 14.74
CA VAL A 424 -9.49 -9.59 14.91
C VAL A 424 -8.91 -9.37 16.30
N ILE A 425 -9.03 -10.38 17.16
CA ILE A 425 -8.73 -10.29 18.58
C ILE A 425 -7.74 -11.39 18.96
N SER A 426 -6.82 -11.07 19.87
CA SER A 426 -5.93 -12.05 20.51
C SER A 426 -5.66 -11.70 21.97
N GLY A 427 -5.04 -12.61 22.73
CA GLY A 427 -4.71 -12.40 24.14
C GLY A 427 -3.37 -11.71 24.39
N THR A 428 -2.49 -11.62 23.40
CA THR A 428 -1.14 -11.02 23.55
C THR A 428 -0.74 -10.19 22.34
N ALA A 429 0.16 -9.22 22.52
CA ALA A 429 0.67 -8.39 21.42
C ALA A 429 1.39 -9.21 20.32
N GLU A 430 2.10 -10.27 20.70
CA GLU A 430 2.79 -11.15 19.75
C GLU A 430 1.78 -11.95 18.91
N ASN A 431 0.80 -12.58 19.58
CA ASN A 431 -0.28 -13.29 18.90
C ASN A 431 -1.07 -12.34 18.01
N GLN A 432 -1.32 -11.11 18.45
CA GLN A 432 -2.06 -10.12 17.67
C GLN A 432 -1.37 -9.83 16.34
N ARG A 433 -0.06 -9.61 16.37
CA ARG A 433 0.71 -9.31 15.16
C ARG A 433 0.61 -10.46 14.14
N LYS A 434 0.78 -11.70 14.61
CA LYS A 434 0.68 -12.90 13.77
C LYS A 434 -0.74 -13.11 13.25
N TRP A 435 -1.74 -12.98 14.13
CA TRP A 435 -3.14 -13.20 13.84
C TRP A 435 -3.71 -12.14 12.90
N HIS A 436 -3.48 -10.86 13.19
CA HIS A 436 -3.79 -9.74 12.29
C HIS A 436 -3.21 -9.99 10.89
N GLY A 437 -1.89 -10.26 10.80
CA GLY A 437 -1.23 -10.48 9.52
C GLY A 437 -1.82 -11.65 8.73
N PHE A 438 -2.14 -12.75 9.41
CA PHE A 438 -2.82 -13.89 8.77
C PHE A 438 -4.22 -13.52 8.29
N VAL A 439 -5.08 -12.94 9.14
CA VAL A 439 -6.46 -12.56 8.78
C VAL A 439 -6.46 -11.56 7.63
N GLU A 440 -5.62 -10.53 7.69
CA GLU A 440 -5.47 -9.54 6.63
C GLU A 440 -5.14 -10.21 5.28
N SER A 441 -4.20 -11.17 5.29
CA SER A 441 -3.83 -11.94 4.10
C SER A 441 -5.00 -12.72 3.47
N LYS A 442 -6.04 -13.03 4.27
CA LYS A 442 -7.22 -13.79 3.86
C LYS A 442 -8.45 -12.93 3.62
N LEU A 443 -8.46 -11.64 3.95
CA LEU A 443 -9.61 -10.75 3.71
C LEU A 443 -10.02 -10.71 2.24
N ARG A 444 -9.05 -10.79 1.32
CA ARG A 444 -9.35 -10.86 -0.12
C ARG A 444 -10.18 -12.09 -0.51
N VAL A 445 -10.05 -13.21 0.22
CA VAL A 445 -10.88 -14.40 0.00
C VAL A 445 -12.34 -14.09 0.33
N LEU A 446 -12.59 -13.34 1.42
CA LEU A 446 -13.94 -12.88 1.76
C LEU A 446 -14.49 -11.94 0.68
N THR A 447 -13.70 -10.95 0.25
CA THR A 447 -14.16 -10.00 -0.78
C THR A 447 -14.50 -10.71 -2.09
N LEU A 448 -13.71 -11.72 -2.49
CA LEU A 448 -14.00 -12.51 -3.69
C LEU A 448 -15.29 -13.33 -3.57
N LYS A 449 -15.59 -13.88 -2.39
CA LYS A 449 -16.85 -14.59 -2.15
C LYS A 449 -18.04 -13.63 -2.18
N LEU A 450 -17.91 -12.44 -1.57
CA LEU A 450 -18.96 -11.42 -1.55
C LEU A 450 -19.19 -10.79 -2.94
N GLU A 451 -18.14 -10.68 -3.77
CA GLU A 451 -18.23 -10.16 -5.15
C GLU A 451 -19.13 -11.00 -6.05
N ILE A 452 -19.35 -12.28 -5.74
CA ILE A 452 -20.21 -13.19 -6.50
C ILE A 452 -21.70 -12.95 -6.19
N LEU A 453 -22.02 -12.30 -5.08
CA LEU A 453 -23.40 -12.06 -4.67
C LEU A 453 -24.09 -11.07 -5.61
N SER A 454 -25.16 -11.53 -6.26
CA SER A 454 -26.00 -10.69 -7.11
C SER A 454 -26.51 -9.46 -6.35
N HIS A 455 -26.62 -8.33 -7.05
CA HIS A 455 -27.14 -7.07 -6.52
C HIS A 455 -26.34 -6.45 -5.37
N THR A 456 -25.11 -6.94 -5.10
CA THR A 456 -24.23 -6.43 -4.06
C THR A 456 -22.98 -5.82 -4.66
N LEU A 457 -22.69 -4.58 -4.29
CA LEU A 457 -21.39 -3.94 -4.51
C LEU A 457 -20.68 -3.80 -3.17
N ILE A 458 -19.45 -4.29 -3.10
CA ILE A 458 -18.61 -4.20 -1.92
C ILE A 458 -17.47 -3.21 -2.13
N TYR A 459 -16.98 -2.65 -1.02
CA TYR A 459 -15.89 -1.69 -0.99
C TYR A 459 -14.99 -2.03 0.19
N PRO A 460 -13.96 -2.89 0.01
CA PRO A 460 -13.01 -3.18 1.09
C PRO A 460 -12.21 -1.92 1.41
N TYR A 461 -12.07 -1.61 2.70
CA TYR A 461 -11.24 -0.50 3.16
C TYR A 461 -9.87 -1.02 3.63
N PRO A 462 -8.75 -0.48 3.11
CA PRO A 462 -7.45 -1.08 3.34
C PRO A 462 -6.79 -0.77 4.67
N VAL A 463 -7.38 0.11 5.48
CA VAL A 463 -6.76 0.55 6.73
C VAL A 463 -7.52 -0.07 7.91
N PRO A 464 -6.84 -0.87 8.77
CA PRO A 464 -7.43 -1.38 9.99
C PRO A 464 -7.56 -0.27 11.04
N TYR A 465 -8.46 -0.47 12.01
CA TYR A 465 -8.64 0.42 13.16
C TYR A 465 -8.45 -0.33 14.45
N THR A 466 -7.62 0.20 15.37
CA THR A 466 -7.55 -0.31 16.73
C THR A 466 -8.84 0.04 17.48
N ARG A 467 -9.47 -0.96 18.12
CA ARG A 467 -10.69 -0.75 18.89
C ARG A 467 -10.35 -0.23 20.30
N PRO A 468 -10.79 0.98 20.69
CA PRO A 468 -10.53 1.48 22.04
C PRO A 468 -11.25 0.63 23.08
N GLY A 469 -10.55 0.36 24.20
CA GLY A 469 -11.12 -0.37 25.34
C GLY A 469 -11.12 -1.89 25.22
N VAL A 470 -10.66 -2.46 24.09
CA VAL A 470 -10.45 -3.90 23.95
C VAL A 470 -8.96 -4.13 23.70
N GLN A 471 -8.30 -4.89 24.59
CA GLN A 471 -6.89 -5.22 24.40
C GLN A 471 -6.72 -6.04 23.12
N PHE A 472 -5.68 -5.69 22.34
CA PHE A 472 -5.27 -6.43 21.13
C PHE A 472 -6.44 -6.71 20.17
N CYS A 473 -7.20 -5.67 19.83
CA CYS A 473 -8.32 -5.77 18.90
C CYS A 473 -8.16 -4.77 17.75
N GLU A 474 -8.18 -5.30 16.53
CA GLU A 474 -8.16 -4.52 15.30
C GLU A 474 -9.37 -4.87 14.44
N SER A 475 -9.98 -3.84 13.84
CA SER A 475 -11.19 -3.96 13.03
C SER A 475 -10.92 -3.57 11.58
N PHE A 476 -11.32 -4.43 10.65
CA PHE A 476 -11.42 -4.11 9.22
C PHE A 476 -12.87 -3.80 8.84
N PHE A 477 -13.03 -3.03 7.76
CA PHE A 477 -14.36 -2.62 7.29
C PHE A 477 -14.53 -2.87 5.80
N ILE A 478 -15.74 -3.32 5.43
CA ILE A 478 -16.18 -3.44 4.04
C ILE A 478 -17.48 -2.65 3.89
N GLY A 479 -17.48 -1.63 3.04
CA GLY A 479 -18.67 -0.86 2.69
C GLY A 479 -19.56 -1.68 1.77
N LEU A 480 -20.88 -1.63 1.99
CA LEU A 480 -21.87 -2.37 1.21
C LEU A 480 -22.86 -1.40 0.55
N SER A 481 -23.06 -1.60 -0.75
CA SER A 481 -24.12 -0.95 -1.52
C SER A 481 -24.96 -2.00 -2.23
N PHE A 482 -26.28 -1.90 -2.09
CA PHE A 482 -27.23 -2.84 -2.66
C PHE A 482 -27.98 -2.20 -3.82
N SER A 483 -27.92 -2.84 -4.99
CA SER A 483 -28.63 -2.42 -6.19
C SER A 483 -29.80 -3.37 -6.46
N LEU A 484 -30.81 -3.28 -5.59
CA LEU A 484 -32.03 -4.09 -5.69
C LEU A 484 -33.03 -3.41 -6.63
N PRO A 485 -33.59 -4.12 -7.63
CA PRO A 485 -34.71 -3.61 -8.41
C PRO A 485 -35.90 -3.30 -7.49
N LYS A 486 -36.45 -2.08 -7.56
CA LYS A 486 -37.71 -1.75 -6.89
C LYS A 486 -38.82 -2.56 -7.56
N LEU A 487 -39.50 -3.44 -6.83
CA LEU A 487 -40.71 -4.09 -7.34
C LEU A 487 -41.89 -3.11 -7.26
N PRO A 488 -42.84 -3.17 -8.21
CA PRO A 488 -44.12 -2.49 -8.08
C PRO A 488 -44.85 -3.01 -6.83
N ASN A 489 -45.42 -2.07 -6.07
CA ASN A 489 -46.13 -2.28 -4.81
C ASN A 489 -46.98 -3.56 -4.79
N GLN A 490 -46.64 -4.49 -3.90
CA GLN A 490 -47.65 -5.32 -3.24
C GLN A 490 -47.53 -5.09 -1.73
N ASN A 491 -48.68 -4.83 -1.13
CA ASN A 491 -48.88 -4.38 0.25
C ASN A 491 -48.02 -5.17 1.24
N GLY A 492 -47.16 -4.46 1.99
CA GLY A 492 -46.24 -5.03 2.96
C GLY A 492 -44.85 -5.31 2.38
N SER A 493 -44.08 -4.27 2.05
CA SER A 493 -42.71 -4.41 1.55
C SER A 493 -41.81 -5.02 2.62
N LYS A 494 -41.68 -6.35 2.69
CA LYS A 494 -40.55 -6.98 3.37
C LYS A 494 -39.28 -6.45 2.72
N GLU A 495 -38.45 -5.73 3.46
CA GLU A 495 -37.10 -5.35 3.02
C GLU A 495 -36.41 -6.60 2.48
N ARG A 496 -36.04 -6.60 1.18
CA ARG A 496 -35.25 -7.68 0.62
C ARG A 496 -33.92 -7.72 1.37
N LYS A 497 -33.70 -8.79 2.13
CA LYS A 497 -32.43 -9.08 2.79
C LYS A 497 -31.57 -9.88 1.82
N ILE A 498 -30.35 -9.42 1.58
CA ILE A 498 -29.33 -10.25 0.92
C ILE A 498 -28.66 -11.05 2.01
N ASP A 499 -28.72 -12.37 1.89
CA ASP A 499 -28.06 -13.26 2.84
C ASP A 499 -26.57 -13.37 2.52
N MET A 500 -25.73 -12.97 3.47
CA MET A 500 -24.27 -13.08 3.40
C MET A 500 -23.73 -14.15 4.36
N SER A 501 -24.60 -14.83 5.11
CA SER A 501 -24.22 -15.74 6.18
C SER A 501 -23.38 -16.92 5.67
N GLY A 502 -23.70 -17.47 4.50
CA GLY A 502 -22.93 -18.54 3.85
C GLY A 502 -21.48 -18.14 3.56
N PRO A 503 -21.24 -17.14 2.68
CA PRO A 503 -19.91 -16.63 2.39
C PRO A 503 -19.09 -16.24 3.63
N VAL A 504 -19.74 -15.59 4.61
CA VAL A 504 -19.10 -15.15 5.86
C VAL A 504 -18.72 -16.35 6.72
N SER A 505 -19.63 -17.29 6.96
CA SER A 505 -19.38 -18.48 7.80
C SER A 505 -18.29 -19.37 7.19
N GLU A 506 -18.31 -19.57 5.87
CA GLU A 506 -17.25 -20.31 5.18
C GLU A 506 -15.88 -19.67 5.35
N TRP A 507 -15.81 -18.33 5.25
CA TRP A 507 -14.57 -17.59 5.42
C TRP A 507 -14.07 -17.62 6.86
N VAL A 508 -14.97 -17.45 7.84
CA VAL A 508 -14.64 -17.57 9.26
C VAL A 508 -14.06 -18.95 9.55
N ASN A 509 -14.72 -20.03 9.11
CA ASN A 509 -14.23 -21.39 9.29
C ASN A 509 -12.84 -21.61 8.66
N TYR A 510 -12.61 -21.07 7.47
CA TYR A 510 -11.30 -21.13 6.79
C TYR A 510 -10.20 -20.38 7.55
N VAL A 511 -10.51 -19.22 8.12
CA VAL A 511 -9.55 -18.45 8.92
C VAL A 511 -9.27 -19.14 10.26
N LEU A 512 -10.31 -19.67 10.90
CA LEU A 512 -10.21 -20.37 12.17
C LEU A 512 -9.47 -21.72 12.09
N SER A 513 -9.28 -22.28 10.88
CA SER A 513 -8.52 -23.51 10.64
C SER A 513 -7.01 -23.30 10.47
N TRP A 514 -6.49 -22.11 10.78
CA TRP A 514 -5.05 -21.83 10.69
C TRP A 514 -4.26 -22.69 11.69
N PRO A 515 -3.23 -23.45 11.27
CA PRO A 515 -2.54 -24.40 12.15
C PRO A 515 -1.85 -23.78 13.37
N PHE A 516 -1.44 -22.51 13.26
CA PHE A 516 -0.77 -21.78 14.34
C PHE A 516 -1.73 -20.98 15.23
N ARG A 517 -3.04 -21.16 15.05
CA ARG A 517 -4.06 -20.49 15.86
C ARG A 517 -4.04 -21.03 17.29
N THR A 518 -4.06 -20.12 18.26
CA THR A 518 -4.21 -20.42 19.68
C THR A 518 -5.64 -20.14 20.16
N SER A 519 -6.00 -20.61 21.37
CA SER A 519 -7.37 -20.48 21.90
C SER A 519 -7.80 -19.04 22.16
N ASP A 520 -6.86 -18.12 22.34
CA ASP A 520 -7.09 -16.69 22.51
C ASP A 520 -7.26 -15.92 21.18
N MET A 521 -7.00 -16.55 20.02
CA MET A 521 -7.16 -15.93 18.71
C MET A 521 -8.59 -16.09 18.19
N GLU A 522 -9.29 -14.97 18.08
CA GLU A 522 -10.70 -14.89 17.67
C GLU A 522 -10.89 -13.97 16.45
N VAL A 523 -11.89 -14.30 15.63
CA VAL A 523 -12.35 -13.43 14.55
C VAL A 523 -13.88 -13.38 14.55
N SER A 524 -14.45 -12.19 14.47
CA SER A 524 -15.90 -12.00 14.31
C SER A 524 -16.21 -11.13 13.09
N VAL A 525 -17.37 -11.36 12.47
CA VAL A 525 -17.87 -10.56 11.35
C VAL A 525 -19.27 -10.10 11.66
N GLU A 526 -19.47 -8.79 11.72
CA GLU A 526 -20.71 -8.16 12.16
C GLU A 526 -21.26 -7.23 11.06
N HIS A 527 -22.57 -7.28 10.81
CA HIS A 527 -23.24 -6.30 9.97
C HIS A 527 -23.59 -5.06 10.77
N VAL A 528 -23.13 -3.90 10.33
CA VAL A 528 -23.34 -2.62 11.01
C VAL A 528 -23.97 -1.61 10.05
N LYS A 529 -25.10 -1.01 10.45
CA LYS A 529 -25.68 0.13 9.72
C LYS A 529 -24.87 1.39 10.01
N ARG A 530 -24.75 2.32 9.05
CA ARG A 530 -23.98 3.57 9.18
C ARG A 530 -24.23 4.32 10.50
N LYS A 531 -25.49 4.40 10.92
CA LYS A 531 -25.90 5.09 12.17
C LYS A 531 -25.40 4.44 13.47
N PHE A 532 -24.93 3.20 13.39
CA PHE A 532 -24.39 2.41 14.49
C PHE A 532 -22.89 2.13 14.31
N LEU A 533 -22.24 2.77 13.33
CA LEU A 533 -20.79 2.68 13.22
C LEU A 533 -20.13 3.23 14.50
N PRO A 534 -19.09 2.57 15.02
CA PRO A 534 -18.41 3.04 16.21
C PRO A 534 -17.82 4.44 16.02
N GLU A 535 -17.87 5.30 17.05
CA GLU A 535 -17.41 6.69 16.94
C GLU A 535 -15.91 6.81 16.59
N TYR A 536 -15.10 5.82 16.99
CA TYR A 536 -13.65 5.84 16.77
C TYR A 536 -13.26 5.87 15.29
N VAL A 537 -14.09 5.32 14.39
CA VAL A 537 -13.81 5.33 12.94
C VAL A 537 -13.91 6.74 12.34
N PHE A 538 -14.61 7.67 13.01
CA PHE A 538 -14.75 9.06 12.58
C PHE A 538 -13.73 10.00 13.24
N LYS A 539 -13.08 9.58 14.33
CA LYS A 539 -12.06 10.38 15.03
C LYS A 539 -10.75 10.46 14.24
N ASP A 540 -10.45 9.42 13.48
CA ASP A 540 -9.31 9.40 12.55
C ASP A 540 -9.59 10.17 11.24
N GLU A 541 -10.88 10.42 10.92
CA GLU A 541 -11.28 11.25 9.76
C GLU A 541 -11.17 12.76 10.07
N ASN A 542 -11.15 13.19 11.33
CA ASN A 542 -11.25 14.61 11.70
C ASN A 542 -10.30 15.03 12.83
N HIS A 543 -9.18 15.65 12.47
CA HIS A 543 -8.54 16.68 13.32
C HIS A 543 -9.35 18.01 13.28
N ARG A 544 -10.67 17.94 13.44
CA ARG A 544 -11.53 19.10 13.76
C ARG A 544 -12.68 18.63 14.65
N SER A 545 -12.52 18.94 15.93
CA SER A 545 -13.53 18.80 16.97
C SER A 545 -14.80 19.59 16.62
N ARG A 546 -15.90 18.89 16.41
CA ARG A 546 -17.23 19.40 16.75
C ARG A 546 -17.78 18.50 17.83
N LYS A 547 -17.70 18.97 19.08
CA LYS A 547 -18.35 18.35 20.24
C LYS A 547 -19.84 18.15 19.91
N ARG A 548 -20.27 16.92 19.65
CA ARG A 548 -21.66 16.52 19.89
C ARG A 548 -21.70 15.96 21.30
N LYS A 549 -22.62 16.47 22.12
CA LYS A 549 -22.88 15.99 23.48
C LYS A 549 -23.11 14.48 23.42
N SER A 550 -22.20 13.72 24.03
CA SER A 550 -22.28 12.28 24.20
C SER A 550 -23.40 11.96 25.19
N GLY A 551 -24.56 11.55 24.68
CA GLY A 551 -25.52 10.75 25.45
C GLY A 551 -25.14 9.29 25.28
N ILE A 552 -24.13 8.83 26.02
CA ILE A 552 -23.79 7.41 26.14
C ILE A 552 -24.51 6.91 27.39
N VAL A 553 -25.55 6.10 27.20
CA VAL A 553 -26.12 5.27 28.26
C VAL A 553 -25.30 3.98 28.26
N TYR A 554 -24.61 3.69 29.36
CA TYR A 554 -23.86 2.46 29.53
C TYR A 554 -24.84 1.29 29.71
N LEU A 555 -24.62 0.20 28.99
CA LEU A 555 -25.47 -1.01 29.05
C LEU A 555 -25.46 -1.70 30.43
N ASP A 556 -24.48 -1.38 31.29
CA ASP A 556 -24.43 -1.87 32.66
C ASP A 556 -25.48 -1.24 33.58
N GLU A 557 -26.00 -0.04 33.25
CA GLU A 557 -27.07 0.62 34.03
C GLU A 557 -28.47 0.08 33.69
N ILE A 558 -28.63 -0.65 32.58
CA ILE A 558 -29.93 -1.26 32.20
C ILE A 558 -30.14 -2.62 32.89
N ILE A 559 -29.06 -3.32 33.23
CA ILE A 559 -29.15 -4.64 33.90
C ILE A 559 -29.42 -4.43 35.40
N THR A 560 -28.74 -3.49 36.07
CA THR A 560 -29.00 -3.19 37.50
C THR A 560 -30.36 -2.51 37.73
N ALA A 561 -30.90 -1.77 36.74
CA ALA A 561 -32.23 -1.16 36.85
C ALA A 561 -33.38 -2.15 36.61
N LYS A 562 -33.12 -3.29 35.93
CA LYS A 562 -34.11 -4.36 35.77
C LYS A 562 -34.16 -5.30 36.97
N GLU A 563 -33.03 -5.57 37.61
CA GLU A 563 -32.98 -6.42 38.81
C GLU A 563 -33.56 -5.71 40.05
N ARG A 564 -33.32 -4.40 40.23
CA ARG A 564 -33.97 -3.62 41.30
C ARG A 564 -35.50 -3.48 41.14
N LYS A 565 -36.03 -3.53 39.91
CA LYS A 565 -37.49 -3.45 39.65
C LYS A 565 -38.23 -4.78 39.84
N VAL A 566 -37.51 -5.90 39.96
CA VAL A 566 -38.11 -7.20 40.25
C VAL A 566 -38.15 -7.42 41.77
N GLU A 567 -37.11 -7.01 42.51
CA GLU A 567 -37.12 -7.07 43.98
C GLU A 567 -38.13 -6.09 44.63
N ASP A 568 -38.29 -4.87 44.11
CA ASP A 568 -39.29 -3.93 44.65
C ASP A 568 -40.76 -4.35 44.40
N LYS A 569 -41.02 -5.22 43.42
CA LYS A 569 -42.38 -5.73 43.16
C LYS A 569 -42.76 -6.88 44.11
N ASP A 570 -41.83 -7.76 44.45
CA ASP A 570 -42.08 -8.87 45.38
C ASP A 570 -42.19 -8.42 46.85
N VAL A 571 -41.63 -7.26 47.21
CA VAL A 571 -41.80 -6.65 48.55
C VAL A 571 -43.17 -5.97 48.67
N THR A 572 -43.62 -5.24 47.65
CA THR A 572 -44.93 -4.55 47.68
C THR A 572 -46.15 -5.49 47.60
N GLU A 573 -46.04 -6.67 46.97
CA GLU A 573 -47.14 -7.66 46.94
C GLU A 573 -47.28 -8.47 48.24
N ASN A 574 -46.20 -8.62 49.01
CA ASN A 574 -46.23 -9.30 50.31
C ASN A 574 -46.65 -8.36 51.46
N GLU A 575 -46.39 -7.06 51.36
CA GLU A 575 -46.89 -6.07 52.33
C GLU A 575 -48.39 -5.73 52.11
N ALA A 576 -48.89 -5.79 50.88
CA ALA A 576 -50.32 -5.58 50.59
C ALA A 576 -51.22 -6.73 51.08
N LYS A 577 -50.73 -7.98 51.12
CA LYS A 577 -51.47 -9.13 51.68
C LYS A 577 -51.41 -9.24 53.21
N ALA A 578 -50.47 -8.55 53.85
CA ALA A 578 -50.36 -8.51 55.31
C ALA A 578 -51.24 -7.43 55.97
N MET A 579 -51.77 -6.46 55.21
CA MET A 579 -52.66 -5.40 55.72
C MET A 579 -54.17 -5.67 55.60
N GLU A 580 -54.60 -6.73 54.90
CA GLU A 580 -56.03 -7.10 54.76
C GLU A 580 -56.51 -8.19 55.77
N SER A 581 -55.71 -8.55 56.77
CA SER A 581 -56.10 -9.56 57.77
C SER A 581 -56.15 -9.06 59.23
N VAL A 582 -56.03 -7.76 59.49
CA VAL A 582 -56.21 -7.18 60.84
C VAL A 582 -56.87 -5.79 60.79
N SER A 583 -58.16 -5.71 60.40
CA SER A 583 -59.23 -4.98 61.13
C SER A 583 -60.55 -4.93 60.32
N CYS A 584 -61.61 -5.51 60.91
CA CYS A 584 -63.05 -5.46 60.54
C CYS A 584 -63.51 -6.12 59.24
#